data_AF-A0A534IJV1-F1
#
_entry.id   AF-A0A534IJV1-F1
#
_cell.length_a   1.000
_cell.length_b   1.000
_cell.length_c   1.000
_cell.angle_alpha   90.00
_cell.angle_beta   90.00
_cell.angle_gamma   90.00
#
_symmetry.space_group_name_H-M   'P 1'
#
loop_
_entity.id
_entity.type
_entity.pdbx_description
1 polymer ?
#
loop_
_entity_poly.entity_id
_entity_poly.type
_entity_poly.pdbx_seq_one_letter_code
_entity_poly.pdbx_strand_id
1 'polypeptide(L)'
;MPEALEGPLSQEERLRKSATLVKQGADEVRAAEAAEEELALRRRAAVGFETAFHGLIELADVLIEREGRRPPESHDQRVEALEDIGRPDLANVYTDAFQALHIGGYYGQRMGRLQLDRLRRVIETVERELRKLA
;
A
#
# COMPACT_ATOMS: atom_id res chain seq x y z
N MET A 1 -20.32 -14.28 53.54
CA MET A 1 -20.83 -14.97 52.34
C MET A 1 -19.74 -15.91 51.88
N PRO A 2 -19.86 -17.23 52.08
CA PRO A 2 -18.80 -18.15 51.69
C PRO A 2 -18.77 -18.23 50.17
N GLU A 3 -17.59 -18.01 49.58
CA GLU A 3 -17.32 -18.37 48.18
C GLU A 3 -17.55 -19.87 48.03
N ALA A 4 -18.51 -20.25 47.19
CA ALA A 4 -18.66 -21.62 46.77
C ALA A 4 -17.41 -22.00 45.98
N LEU A 5 -16.51 -22.77 46.59
CA LEU A 5 -15.42 -23.43 45.90
C LEU A 5 -16.06 -24.44 44.93
N GLU A 6 -16.18 -24.07 43.65
CA GLU A 6 -16.61 -24.98 42.60
C GLU A 6 -15.71 -26.22 42.63
N GLY A 7 -16.31 -27.38 42.89
CA GLY A 7 -15.60 -28.66 42.85
C GLY A 7 -15.02 -28.94 41.45
N PRO A 8 -14.06 -29.87 41.34
CA PRO A 8 -13.49 -30.21 40.04
C PRO A 8 -14.58 -30.68 39.05
N LEU A 9 -14.55 -30.13 37.83
CA LEU A 9 -15.48 -30.50 36.74
C LEU A 9 -15.58 -32.02 36.60
N SER A 10 -16.81 -32.51 36.39
CA SER A 10 -17.09 -33.90 36.04
C SER A 10 -16.41 -34.29 34.72
N GLN A 11 -16.30 -35.59 34.46
CA GLN A 11 -15.69 -36.07 33.20
C GLN A 11 -16.45 -35.56 31.96
N GLU A 12 -17.78 -35.51 32.01
CA GLU A 12 -18.59 -35.00 30.89
C GLU A 12 -18.37 -33.50 30.65
N GLU A 13 -18.30 -32.70 31.72
CA GLU A 13 -18.01 -31.28 31.62
C GLU A 13 -16.59 -31.03 31.10
N ARG A 14 -15.62 -31.86 31.49
CA ARG A 14 -14.26 -31.82 30.94
C ARG A 14 -14.23 -32.17 29.45
N LEU A 15 -15.02 -33.15 29.01
CA LEU A 15 -15.14 -33.50 27.59
C LEU A 15 -15.79 -32.36 26.79
N ARG A 16 -16.88 -31.76 27.29
CA ARG A 16 -17.51 -30.58 26.67
C ARG A 16 -16.53 -29.41 26.60
N LYS A 17 -15.84 -29.11 27.69
CA LYS A 17 -14.80 -28.07 27.75
C LYS A 17 -13.66 -28.34 26.76
N SER A 18 -13.21 -29.59 26.65
CA SER A 18 -12.18 -29.99 25.69
C SER A 18 -12.60 -29.69 24.25
N ALA A 19 -13.82 -30.09 23.86
CA ALA A 19 -14.37 -29.81 22.53
C ALA A 19 -14.48 -28.29 22.26
N THR A 20 -14.93 -27.51 23.24
CA THR A 20 -14.98 -26.04 23.14
C THR A 20 -13.59 -25.45 22.94
N LEU A 21 -12.60 -25.88 23.73
CA LEU A 21 -11.22 -25.36 23.63
C LEU A 21 -10.57 -25.70 22.28
N VAL A 22 -10.76 -26.93 21.77
CA VAL A 22 -10.26 -27.32 20.46
C VAL A 22 -10.90 -26.46 19.36
N LYS A 23 -12.21 -26.23 19.43
CA LYS A 23 -12.92 -25.37 18.47
C LYS A 23 -12.38 -23.94 18.52
N GLN A 24 -12.26 -23.36 19.72
CA GLN A 24 -11.72 -22.01 19.91
C GLN A 24 -10.29 -21.88 19.37
N GLY A 25 -9.41 -22.84 19.68
CA GLY A 25 -8.05 -22.85 19.15
C GLY A 25 -8.03 -22.92 17.62
N ALA A 26 -8.90 -23.71 17.00
CA ALA A 26 -9.02 -23.77 15.55
C ALA A 26 -9.58 -22.46 14.93
N ASP A 27 -10.51 -21.79 15.61
CA ASP A 27 -11.02 -20.48 15.19
C ASP A 27 -9.92 -19.41 15.24
N GLU A 28 -9.11 -19.38 16.30
CA GLU A 28 -7.97 -18.45 16.45
C GLU A 28 -6.88 -18.67 15.38
N VAL A 29 -6.53 -19.93 15.08
CA VAL A 29 -5.56 -20.22 14.01
C VAL A 29 -6.06 -19.73 12.66
N ARG A 30 -7.34 -19.97 12.33
CA ARG A 30 -7.93 -19.46 11.07
C ARG A 30 -7.91 -17.94 10.99
N ALA A 31 -8.19 -17.25 12.09
CA ALA A 31 -8.12 -15.79 12.14
C ALA A 31 -6.68 -15.28 11.92
N ALA A 32 -5.69 -15.96 12.50
CA ALA A 32 -4.28 -15.65 12.29
C ALA A 32 -3.84 -15.89 10.84
N GLU A 33 -4.27 -16.99 10.22
CA GLU A 33 -3.99 -17.29 8.80
C GLU A 33 -4.58 -16.20 7.88
N ALA A 34 -5.84 -15.82 8.08
CA ALA A 34 -6.47 -14.76 7.31
C ALA A 34 -5.77 -13.39 7.46
N ALA A 35 -5.32 -13.07 8.68
CA ALA A 35 -4.56 -11.85 8.95
C ALA A 35 -3.18 -11.85 8.26
N GLU A 36 -2.51 -13.00 8.24
CA GLU A 36 -1.21 -13.14 7.54
C GLU A 36 -1.38 -13.01 6.02
N GLU A 37 -2.42 -13.62 5.44
CA GLU A 37 -2.73 -13.47 4.01
C GLU A 37 -2.99 -12.01 3.64
N GLU A 38 -3.77 -11.29 4.46
CA GLU A 38 -4.05 -9.87 4.25
C GLU A 38 -2.78 -9.02 4.35
N LEU A 39 -1.92 -9.30 5.34
CA LEU A 39 -0.65 -8.59 5.53
C LEU A 39 0.30 -8.85 4.36
N ALA A 40 0.42 -10.09 3.90
CA ALA A 40 1.22 -10.45 2.74
C ALA A 40 0.73 -9.75 1.47
N LEU A 41 -0.59 -9.66 1.27
CA LEU A 41 -1.20 -8.94 0.16
C LEU A 41 -0.85 -7.44 0.21
N ARG A 42 -1.02 -6.79 1.36
CA ARG A 42 -0.70 -5.36 1.54
C ARG A 42 0.78 -5.06 1.31
N ARG A 43 1.69 -5.91 1.80
CA ARG A 43 3.14 -5.79 1.56
C ARG A 43 3.50 -5.91 0.08
N ARG A 44 2.89 -6.84 -0.65
CA ARG A 44 3.10 -6.97 -2.10
C ARG A 44 2.57 -5.76 -2.86
N ALA A 45 1.39 -5.27 -2.49
CA ALA A 45 0.82 -4.07 -3.10
C ALA A 45 1.70 -2.82 -2.85
N ALA A 46 2.23 -2.67 -1.63
CA ALA A 46 3.15 -1.59 -1.26
C ALA A 46 4.37 -1.53 -2.21
N VAL A 47 5.01 -2.67 -2.47
CA VAL A 47 6.14 -2.74 -3.42
C VAL A 47 5.71 -2.35 -4.84
N GLY A 48 4.53 -2.78 -5.28
CA GLY A 48 3.99 -2.42 -6.59
C GLY A 48 3.71 -0.92 -6.73
N PHE A 49 3.15 -0.29 -5.69
CA PHE A 49 2.91 1.15 -5.65
C PHE A 49 4.21 1.95 -5.71
N GLU A 50 5.22 1.53 -4.95
CA GLU A 50 6.54 2.17 -4.97
C GLU A 50 7.20 2.06 -6.34
N THR A 51 7.17 0.87 -6.93
CA THR A 51 7.74 0.61 -8.26
C THR A 51 7.09 1.50 -9.32
N ALA A 52 5.76 1.61 -9.30
CA ALA A 52 5.05 2.47 -10.24
C ALA A 52 5.34 3.96 -10.02
N PHE A 53 5.45 4.40 -8.77
CA PHE A 53 5.83 5.77 -8.46
C PHE A 53 7.26 6.10 -8.94
N HIS A 54 8.22 5.20 -8.72
CA HIS A 54 9.57 5.33 -9.27
C HIS A 54 9.59 5.43 -10.80
N GLY A 55 8.75 4.66 -11.50
CA GLY A 55 8.58 4.81 -12.94
C GLY A 55 8.13 6.23 -13.37
N LEU A 56 7.30 6.90 -12.56
CA LEU A 56 6.91 8.29 -12.78
C LEU A 56 8.05 9.27 -12.48
N ILE A 57 8.90 8.99 -11.46
CA ILE A 57 10.11 9.76 -11.16
C ILE A 57 11.03 9.77 -12.38
N GLU A 58 11.36 8.59 -12.91
CA GLU A 58 12.23 8.43 -14.08
C GLU A 58 11.70 9.19 -15.29
N LEU A 59 10.39 9.08 -15.57
CA LEU A 59 9.78 9.84 -16.65
C LEU A 59 9.90 11.36 -16.45
N ALA A 60 9.63 11.84 -15.23
CA ALA A 60 9.73 13.26 -14.91
C ALA A 60 11.17 13.76 -15.10
N ASP A 61 12.16 13.02 -14.62
CA ASP A 61 13.57 13.38 -14.73
C ASP A 61 14.01 13.44 -16.20
N VAL A 62 13.63 12.45 -17.02
CA VAL A 62 13.90 12.48 -18.48
C VAL A 62 13.29 13.70 -19.16
N LEU A 63 12.05 14.07 -18.81
CA LEU A 63 11.39 15.23 -19.41
C LEU A 63 12.07 16.54 -18.99
N ILE A 64 12.47 16.66 -17.73
CA ILE A 64 13.20 17.82 -17.20
C ILE A 64 14.57 17.95 -17.88
N GLU A 65 15.28 16.83 -18.05
CA GLU A 65 16.59 16.80 -18.72
C GLU A 65 16.51 17.18 -20.20
N ARG A 66 15.45 16.76 -20.91
CA ARG A 66 15.24 17.15 -22.32
C ARG A 66 15.09 18.66 -22.52
N GLU A 67 14.64 19.38 -21.49
CA GLU A 67 14.56 20.84 -21.48
C GLU A 67 15.86 21.51 -21.00
N GLY A 68 16.96 20.75 -20.90
CA GLY A 68 18.29 21.25 -20.57
C GLY A 68 18.51 21.53 -19.08
N ARG A 69 17.62 21.03 -18.21
CA ARG A 69 17.72 21.20 -16.75
C ARG A 69 18.33 19.95 -16.10
N ARG A 70 18.87 20.09 -14.89
CA ARG A 70 19.38 18.94 -14.12
C ARG A 70 18.22 18.21 -13.42
N PRO A 71 18.34 16.88 -13.20
CA PRO A 71 17.41 16.14 -12.37
C PRO A 71 17.27 16.76 -10.97
N PRO A 72 16.04 16.91 -10.46
CA PRO A 72 15.78 17.35 -9.09
C PRO A 72 16.22 16.35 -8.03
N GLU A 73 16.69 16.84 -6.88
CA GLU A 73 17.13 16.01 -5.76
C GLU A 73 16.00 15.66 -4.79
N SER A 74 14.91 16.43 -4.81
CA SER A 74 13.75 16.22 -3.94
C SER A 74 12.42 16.13 -4.72
N HIS A 75 11.38 15.62 -4.06
CA HIS A 75 10.04 15.55 -4.62
C HIS A 75 9.47 16.94 -4.92
N ASP A 76 9.64 17.89 -4.00
CA ASP A 76 9.15 19.27 -4.16
C ASP A 76 9.84 19.97 -5.33
N GLN A 77 11.18 19.85 -5.42
CA GLN A 77 11.94 20.40 -6.56
C GLN A 77 11.50 19.79 -7.90
N ARG A 78 11.03 18.55 -7.90
CA ARG A 78 10.56 17.88 -9.12
C ARG A 78 9.18 18.38 -9.55
N VAL A 79 8.29 18.67 -8.60
CA VAL A 79 7.02 19.33 -8.88
C VAL A 79 7.27 20.71 -9.48
N GLU A 80 8.11 21.53 -8.84
CA GLU A 80 8.49 22.86 -9.33
C GLU A 80 9.12 22.80 -10.73
N ALA A 81 10.07 21.88 -10.94
CA ALA A 81 10.73 21.72 -12.24
C ALA A 81 9.75 21.31 -13.35
N LEU A 82 8.76 20.46 -13.05
CA LEU A 82 7.71 20.10 -14.01
C LEU A 82 6.82 21.29 -14.36
N GLU A 83 6.44 22.12 -13.39
CA GLU A 83 5.67 23.34 -13.64
C GLU A 83 6.46 24.33 -14.51
N ASP A 84 7.74 24.51 -14.19
CA ASP A 84 8.68 25.39 -14.87
C ASP A 84 8.88 25.05 -16.36
N ILE A 85 8.82 23.76 -16.73
CA ILE A 85 8.89 23.31 -18.12
C ILE A 85 7.50 23.28 -18.80
N GLY A 86 6.49 23.90 -18.20
CA GLY A 86 5.14 23.96 -18.75
C GLY A 86 4.37 22.65 -18.67
N ARG A 87 4.70 21.78 -17.70
CA ARG A 87 4.02 20.49 -17.45
C ARG A 87 3.30 20.44 -16.08
N PRO A 88 2.41 21.42 -15.77
CA PRO A 88 1.64 21.38 -14.53
C PRO A 88 0.67 20.19 -14.49
N ASP A 89 0.29 19.63 -15.65
CA ASP A 89 -0.49 18.40 -15.74
C ASP A 89 0.24 17.22 -15.10
N LEU A 90 1.54 17.07 -15.37
CA LEU A 90 2.38 16.03 -14.77
C LEU A 90 2.74 16.35 -13.32
N ALA A 91 3.00 17.62 -12.98
CA ALA A 91 3.24 18.04 -11.61
C ALA A 91 2.08 17.64 -10.67
N ASN A 92 0.84 17.79 -11.14
CA ASN A 92 -0.35 17.36 -10.41
C ASN A 92 -0.44 15.83 -10.28
N VAL A 93 -0.19 15.08 -11.36
CA VAL A 93 -0.14 13.61 -11.31
C VAL A 93 0.93 13.13 -10.33
N TYR A 94 2.09 13.77 -10.35
CA TYR A 94 3.21 13.48 -9.47
C TYR A 94 2.85 13.69 -8.00
N THR A 95 2.29 14.84 -7.64
CA THR A 95 1.88 15.18 -6.28
C THR A 95 0.83 14.19 -5.75
N ASP A 96 -0.18 13.90 -6.57
CA ASP A 96 -1.21 12.90 -6.25
C ASP A 96 -0.59 11.51 -6.03
N ALA A 97 0.34 11.09 -6.89
CA ALA A 97 1.00 9.79 -6.81
C ALA A 97 1.95 9.68 -5.62
N PHE A 98 2.70 10.75 -5.30
CA PHE A 98 3.57 10.81 -4.14
C PHE A 98 2.76 10.58 -2.86
N GLN A 99 1.65 11.29 -2.68
CA GLN A 99 0.80 11.13 -1.50
C GLN A 99 0.12 9.75 -1.45
N ALA A 100 -0.45 9.31 -2.56
CA ALA A 100 -1.24 8.08 -2.56
C ALA A 100 -0.38 6.81 -2.56
N LEU A 101 0.63 6.73 -3.44
CA LEU A 101 1.40 5.53 -3.71
C LEU A 101 2.63 5.43 -2.80
N HIS A 102 3.45 6.48 -2.72
CA HIS A 102 4.69 6.45 -1.92
C HIS A 102 4.40 6.57 -0.42
N ILE A 103 3.70 7.63 0.00
CA ILE A 103 3.38 7.83 1.42
C ILE A 103 2.30 6.86 1.89
N GLY A 104 1.13 6.86 1.24
CA GLY A 104 -0.01 6.05 1.67
C GLY A 104 0.15 4.56 1.37
N GLY A 105 0.58 4.22 0.16
CA GLY A 105 0.63 2.85 -0.36
C GLY A 105 1.84 2.09 0.15
N TYR A 106 3.04 2.64 0.00
CA TYR A 106 4.28 1.97 0.37
C TYR A 106 4.53 2.05 1.88
N TYR A 107 4.76 3.25 2.43
CA TYR A 107 5.01 3.40 3.87
C TYR A 107 3.78 3.08 4.73
N GLY A 108 2.59 3.53 4.30
CA GLY A 108 1.35 3.28 5.02
C GLY A 108 0.74 1.90 4.80
N GLN A 109 1.26 1.09 3.86
CA GLN A 109 0.71 -0.21 3.45
C GLN A 109 -0.81 -0.19 3.18
N ARG A 110 -1.33 0.96 2.73
CA ARG A 110 -2.75 1.10 2.40
C ARG A 110 -2.98 0.57 1.00
N MET A 111 -3.99 -0.29 0.85
CA MET A 111 -4.42 -0.80 -0.45
C MET A 111 -5.91 -0.50 -0.65
N GLY A 112 -6.25 0.79 -0.65
CA GLY A 112 -7.61 1.27 -0.84
C GLY A 112 -7.88 1.71 -2.27
N ARG A 113 -9.13 2.10 -2.53
CA ARG A 113 -9.57 2.66 -3.81
C ARG A 113 -8.70 3.83 -4.27
N LEU A 114 -8.31 4.72 -3.36
CA LEU A 114 -7.45 5.87 -3.68
C LEU A 114 -6.12 5.43 -4.29
N GLN A 115 -5.43 4.44 -3.69
CA GLN A 115 -4.17 3.93 -4.22
C GLN A 115 -4.34 3.30 -5.60
N LEU A 116 -5.37 2.48 -5.77
CA LEU A 116 -5.62 1.79 -7.05
C LEU A 116 -5.98 2.77 -8.17
N ASP A 117 -6.80 3.78 -7.88
CA ASP A 117 -7.18 4.82 -8.85
C ASP A 117 -5.97 5.69 -9.24
N ARG A 118 -5.09 6.02 -8.29
CA ARG A 118 -3.84 6.75 -8.58
C ARG A 118 -2.83 5.91 -9.35
N LEU A 119 -2.69 4.62 -9.02
CA LEU A 119 -1.83 3.70 -9.78
C LEU A 119 -2.25 3.66 -11.25
N ARG A 120 -3.55 3.51 -11.54
CA ARG A 120 -4.07 3.52 -12.92
C ARG A 120 -3.73 4.81 -13.65
N ARG A 121 -3.96 5.96 -13.01
CA ARG A 121 -3.64 7.27 -13.59
C ARG A 121 -2.15 7.43 -13.88
N VAL A 122 -1.26 6.90 -13.02
CA VAL A 122 0.19 6.89 -13.25
C VAL A 122 0.53 6.04 -14.47
N ILE A 123 0.03 4.80 -14.55
CA ILE A 123 0.27 3.90 -15.69
C ILE A 123 -0.17 4.56 -17.00
N GLU A 124 -1.42 5.03 -17.06
CA GLU A 124 -1.97 5.68 -18.26
C GLU A 124 -1.18 6.93 -18.66
N THR A 125 -0.71 7.70 -17.68
CA THR A 125 0.10 8.89 -17.92
C THR A 125 1.46 8.53 -18.47
N VAL A 126 2.16 7.58 -17.83
CA VAL A 126 3.49 7.15 -18.27
C VAL A 126 3.43 6.57 -19.68
N GLU A 127 2.49 5.65 -19.95
CA GLU A 127 2.31 5.08 -21.27
C GLU A 127 2.00 6.14 -22.34
N ARG A 128 1.16 7.14 -22.00
CA ARG A 128 0.84 8.23 -22.92
C ARG A 128 2.05 9.09 -23.23
N GLU A 129 2.86 9.43 -22.22
CA GLU A 129 4.06 10.24 -22.45
C GLU A 129 5.11 9.45 -23.22
N LEU A 130 5.35 8.17 -22.90
CA LEU A 130 6.29 7.32 -23.65
C LEU A 130 5.93 7.25 -25.14
N ARG A 131 4.63 7.17 -25.49
CA ARG A 131 4.18 7.22 -26.89
C ARG A 131 4.47 8.53 -27.61
N LYS A 132 4.61 9.65 -26.89
CA LYS A 132 4.99 10.95 -27.49
C LYS A 132 6.49 11.10 -27.69
N LEU A 133 7.28 10.32 -26.93
CA LEU A 133 8.74 10.39 -26.93
C LEU A 133 9.39 9.39 -27.92
N ALA A 134 8.61 8.43 -28.41
CA ALA A 134 8.97 7.49 -29.48
C ALA A 134 8.74 8.10 -30.85
#